data_AF-A0A8S0Q8A7-F1
#
_entry.id   AF-A0A8S0Q8A7-F1
#
_cell.length_a   1.000
_cell.length_b   1.000
_cell.length_c   1.000
_cell.angle_alpha   90.00
_cell.angle_beta   90.00
_cell.angle_gamma   90.00
#
_symmetry.space_group_name_H-M   'P 1'
#
loop_
_entity.id
_entity.type
_entity.pdbx_description
1 polymer ?
#
loop_
_entity_poly.entity_id
_entity_poly.type
_entity_poly.pdbx_seq_one_letter_code
_entity_poly.pdbx_strand_id
1 'polypeptide(L)'
;MSGASISAQLQALKSLSNVYADSEPLKKPFTRPSLILDSKAAADIDLDTVFNIALSGLEVLIEKEERFRNYRNDLFSYKSKELDRELVGIEDNDGINASIRSYLRLLSGYLELSSAVNTLEYLIRRYKVHVCNAEELILCALPYHETHVFVQIVQLINTGNSRWKFLNGVKTSGAPLPRNVIVQQCLRDMGVLEAICNYAAPEKKIYPSKVVTGFCTAVVFEVLQLVTIDSDVVKRILP
;
A
#
# COMPACT_ATOMS: atom_id res chain seq x y z
N MET A 1 45.55 18.82 -26.80
CA MET A 1 44.41 19.48 -27.47
C MET A 1 43.38 18.40 -27.72
N SER A 2 42.12 18.47 -27.31
CA SER A 2 41.20 19.61 -27.28
C SER A 2 40.30 19.56 -26.04
N GLY A 3 40.36 20.59 -25.21
CA GLY A 3 39.28 20.84 -24.25
C GLY A 3 38.05 21.26 -25.04
N ALA A 4 36.99 20.45 -25.01
CA ALA A 4 35.70 20.89 -25.53
C ALA A 4 35.32 22.17 -24.77
N SER A 5 35.15 23.27 -25.50
CA SER A 5 34.80 24.56 -24.91
C SER A 5 33.48 24.45 -24.15
N ILE A 6 33.41 25.07 -22.97
CA ILE A 6 32.19 25.18 -22.15
C ILE A 6 31.02 25.72 -22.97
N SER A 7 31.28 26.56 -23.98
CA SER A 7 30.28 27.06 -24.92
C SER A 7 29.65 25.95 -25.76
N ALA A 8 30.42 24.94 -26.18
CA ALA A 8 29.92 23.80 -26.94
C ALA A 8 29.05 22.88 -26.06
N GLN A 9 29.42 22.71 -24.79
CA GLN A 9 28.61 21.96 -23.82
C GLN A 9 27.30 22.68 -23.49
N LEU A 10 27.33 24.01 -23.36
CA LEU A 10 26.14 24.83 -23.14
C LEU A 10 25.19 24.83 -24.34
N GLN A 11 25.72 24.83 -25.56
CA GLN A 11 24.90 24.72 -26.77
C GLN A 11 24.25 23.33 -26.89
N ALA A 12 24.98 22.26 -26.55
CA ALA A 12 24.42 20.91 -26.54
C ALA A 12 23.27 20.76 -25.51
N LEU A 13 23.41 21.36 -24.32
CA LEU A 13 22.35 21.38 -23.31
C LEU A 13 21.13 22.20 -23.76
N LYS A 14 21.34 23.35 -24.42
CA LYS A 14 20.25 24.16 -24.99
C LYS A 14 19.51 23.44 -26.11
N SER A 15 20.21 22.70 -26.98
CA SER A 15 19.56 21.90 -28.01
C SER A 15 18.74 20.75 -27.42
N LEU A 16 19.21 20.13 -26.31
CA LEU A 16 18.41 19.13 -25.60
C LEU A 16 17.17 19.74 -24.95
N SER A 17 17.27 20.93 -24.35
CA SER A 17 16.12 21.59 -23.71
C SER A 17 15.09 22.06 -24.72
N ASN A 18 15.50 22.50 -25.92
CA ASN A 18 14.58 22.94 -26.96
C ASN A 18 13.74 21.78 -27.55
N VAL A 19 14.25 20.55 -27.56
CA VAL A 19 13.46 19.36 -27.94
C VAL A 19 12.32 19.09 -26.94
N TYR A 20 12.45 19.56 -25.70
CA TYR A 20 11.40 19.47 -24.66
C TYR A 20 10.55 20.74 -24.54
N ALA A 21 10.91 21.84 -25.22
CA ALA A 21 10.24 23.13 -25.07
C ALA A 21 9.09 23.36 -26.07
N ASP A 22 9.06 22.63 -27.19
CA ASP A 22 8.06 22.79 -28.25
C ASP A 22 6.84 21.86 -28.14
N SER A 23 6.75 21.07 -27.06
CA SER A 23 5.46 20.54 -26.63
C SER A 23 4.89 21.48 -25.57
N GLU A 24 3.80 22.20 -25.89
CA GLU A 24 2.93 22.74 -24.84
C GLU A 24 2.78 21.66 -23.76
N PRO A 25 3.01 21.95 -22.47
CA PRO A 25 2.72 20.97 -21.45
C PRO A 25 1.22 20.74 -21.51
N LEU A 26 0.80 19.65 -22.17
CA LEU A 26 -0.50 19.04 -21.98
C LEU A 26 -0.67 19.01 -20.48
N LYS A 27 -1.47 19.94 -19.94
CA LYS A 27 -1.76 20.04 -18.51
C LYS A 27 -2.28 18.66 -18.15
N LYS A 28 -1.42 17.83 -17.54
CA LYS A 28 -1.83 16.51 -17.09
C LYS A 28 -3.09 16.77 -16.25
N PRO A 29 -4.21 16.12 -16.56
CA PRO A 29 -5.44 16.34 -15.79
C PRO A 29 -5.07 16.21 -14.32
N PHE A 30 -5.51 17.15 -13.50
CA PHE A 30 -5.24 17.10 -12.07
C PHE A 30 -5.90 15.84 -11.55
N THR A 31 -5.11 14.83 -11.24
CA THR A 31 -5.58 13.51 -10.78
C THR A 31 -5.18 13.31 -9.33
N ARG A 32 -6.03 12.67 -8.55
CA ARG A 32 -5.71 12.25 -7.19
C ARG A 32 -5.87 10.74 -7.03
N PRO A 33 -4.98 10.07 -6.28
CA PRO A 33 -5.17 8.66 -5.93
C PRO A 33 -6.42 8.53 -5.07
N SER A 34 -7.24 7.53 -5.38
CA SER A 34 -8.47 7.21 -4.64
C SER A 34 -8.81 5.73 -4.80
N LEU A 35 -9.34 5.13 -3.74
CA LEU A 35 -9.97 3.81 -3.75
C LEU A 35 -11.44 3.88 -4.15
N ILE A 36 -12.12 5.00 -3.90
CA ILE A 36 -13.58 5.08 -4.02
C ILE A 36 -13.98 5.66 -5.38
N LEU A 37 -13.18 6.60 -5.90
CA LEU A 37 -13.51 7.39 -7.07
C LEU A 37 -12.50 7.21 -8.18
N ASP A 38 -12.92 7.50 -9.41
CA ASP A 38 -11.97 7.66 -10.50
C ASP A 38 -11.04 8.84 -10.22
N SER A 39 -9.82 8.76 -10.73
CA SER A 39 -8.77 9.73 -10.41
C SER A 39 -9.12 11.19 -10.77
N LYS A 40 -10.07 11.43 -11.69
CA LYS A 40 -10.53 12.78 -12.05
C LYS A 40 -11.59 13.27 -11.07
N ALA A 41 -12.63 12.47 -10.79
CA ALA A 41 -13.63 12.85 -9.78
C ALA A 41 -13.03 13.01 -8.37
N ALA A 42 -12.03 12.18 -8.02
CA ALA A 42 -11.30 12.30 -6.77
C ALA A 42 -10.58 13.65 -6.61
N ALA A 43 -10.22 14.28 -7.74
CA ALA A 43 -9.53 15.55 -7.76
C ALA A 43 -10.43 16.72 -7.31
N ASP A 44 -11.73 16.61 -7.57
CA ASP A 44 -12.76 17.60 -7.22
C ASP A 44 -13.17 17.55 -5.75
N ILE A 45 -12.98 16.40 -5.09
CA ILE A 45 -13.29 16.27 -3.65
C ILE A 45 -12.14 16.82 -2.83
N ASP A 46 -12.45 17.75 -1.92
CA ASP A 46 -11.49 18.31 -0.98
C ASP A 46 -11.15 17.33 0.17
N LEU A 47 -10.05 17.61 0.86
CA LEU A 47 -9.56 16.72 1.92
C LEU A 47 -10.44 16.77 3.18
N ASP A 48 -11.13 17.88 3.47
CA ASP A 48 -12.02 17.99 4.64
C ASP A 48 -13.23 17.08 4.48
N THR A 49 -13.80 17.02 3.27
CA THR A 49 -14.88 16.08 2.94
C THR A 49 -14.43 14.63 3.15
N VAL A 50 -13.27 14.25 2.61
CA VAL A 50 -12.71 12.90 2.81
C VAL A 50 -12.47 12.60 4.29
N PHE A 51 -11.94 13.56 5.03
CA PHE A 51 -11.67 13.42 6.46
C PHE A 51 -12.96 13.21 7.27
N ASN A 52 -14.03 13.96 6.99
CA ASN A 52 -15.31 13.81 7.69
C ASN A 52 -15.96 12.45 7.40
N ILE A 53 -15.84 11.95 6.16
CA ILE A 53 -16.29 10.61 5.77
C ILE A 53 -15.46 9.54 6.51
N ALA A 54 -14.14 9.73 6.59
CA ALA A 54 -13.25 8.83 7.33
C ALA A 54 -13.54 8.83 8.83
N LEU A 55 -13.84 9.98 9.45
CA LEU A 55 -14.25 10.04 10.85
C LEU A 55 -15.54 9.25 11.11
N SER A 56 -16.54 9.42 10.25
CA SER A 56 -17.79 8.65 10.34
C SER A 56 -17.53 7.14 10.19
N GLY A 57 -16.66 6.76 9.24
CA GLY A 57 -16.21 5.38 9.09
C GLY A 57 -15.47 4.85 10.32
N LEU A 58 -14.61 5.66 10.92
CA LEU A 58 -13.87 5.29 12.12
C LEU A 58 -14.79 5.01 13.30
N GLU A 59 -15.83 5.83 13.53
CA GLU A 59 -16.78 5.59 14.62
C GLU A 59 -17.51 4.24 14.42
N VAL A 60 -17.92 3.90 13.20
CA VAL A 60 -18.50 2.57 12.88
C VAL A 60 -17.50 1.44 13.15
N LEU A 61 -16.22 1.64 12.82
CA LEU A 61 -15.19 0.65 13.13
C LEU A 61 -14.96 0.51 14.64
N ILE A 62 -15.01 1.60 15.40
CA ILE A 62 -14.89 1.59 16.87
C ILE A 62 -16.01 0.79 17.52
N GLU A 63 -17.24 0.91 17.01
CA GLU A 63 -18.38 0.09 17.49
C GLU A 63 -18.17 -1.41 17.26
N LYS A 64 -17.44 -1.78 16.19
CA LYS A 64 -17.10 -3.19 15.90
C LYS A 64 -15.89 -3.69 16.66
N GLU A 65 -14.91 -2.82 16.89
CA GLU A 65 -13.63 -3.14 17.51
C GLU A 65 -13.06 -1.89 18.19
N GLU A 66 -13.15 -1.86 19.53
CA GLU A 66 -12.81 -0.70 20.34
C GLU A 66 -11.35 -0.24 20.16
N ARG A 67 -10.44 -1.15 19.78
CA ARG A 67 -9.02 -0.82 19.53
C ARG A 67 -8.83 0.26 18.45
N PHE A 68 -9.80 0.46 17.55
CA PHE A 68 -9.75 1.56 16.57
C PHE A 68 -9.79 2.95 17.23
N ARG A 69 -10.31 3.07 18.45
CA ARG A 69 -10.41 4.36 19.16
C ARG A 69 -9.04 4.98 19.42
N ASN A 70 -8.01 4.17 19.54
CA ASN A 70 -6.62 4.61 19.76
C ASN A 70 -6.11 5.54 18.65
N TYR A 71 -6.66 5.43 17.42
CA TYR A 71 -6.20 6.20 16.27
C TYR A 71 -6.98 7.50 16.06
N ARG A 72 -8.06 7.73 16.83
CA ARG A 72 -8.94 8.90 16.70
C ARG A 72 -8.20 10.22 16.95
N ASN A 73 -7.36 10.25 17.97
CA ASN A 73 -6.57 11.42 18.34
C ASN A 73 -5.13 11.38 17.77
N ASP A 74 -4.83 10.38 16.95
CA ASP A 74 -3.56 10.20 16.26
C ASP A 74 -3.78 10.40 14.75
N LEU A 75 -3.89 9.29 14.00
CA LEU A 75 -4.04 9.28 12.54
C LEU A 75 -5.24 10.08 12.04
N PHE A 76 -6.32 10.13 12.82
CA PHE A 76 -7.58 10.80 12.47
C PHE A 76 -7.85 12.06 13.30
N SER A 77 -6.80 12.68 13.85
CA SER A 77 -6.93 13.96 14.56
C SER A 77 -7.17 15.12 13.59
N TYR A 78 -7.82 16.21 14.04
CA TYR A 78 -7.98 17.41 13.21
C TYR A 78 -6.64 18.00 12.74
N LYS A 79 -5.58 17.89 13.56
CA LYS A 79 -4.22 18.33 13.22
C LYS A 79 -3.60 17.53 12.08
N SER A 80 -3.97 16.26 11.91
CA SER A 80 -3.44 15.42 10.83
C SER A 80 -3.74 15.96 9.43
N LYS A 81 -4.78 16.80 9.28
CA LYS A 81 -5.13 17.45 8.01
C LYS A 81 -4.08 18.45 7.52
N GLU A 82 -3.19 18.91 8.40
CA GLU A 82 -2.13 19.88 8.08
C GLU A 82 -0.76 19.20 7.88
N LEU A 83 -0.64 17.91 8.24
CA LEU A 83 0.58 17.10 8.10
C LEU A 83 1.03 16.88 6.65
N ASP A 84 2.04 17.56 6.14
CA ASP A 84 2.65 17.18 4.87
C ASP A 84 3.79 16.21 5.11
N ARG A 85 3.57 14.94 4.75
CA ARG A 85 4.50 13.84 5.03
C ARG A 85 5.89 14.04 4.43
N GLU A 86 6.00 14.77 3.33
CA GLU A 86 7.28 15.06 2.67
C GLU A 86 8.06 16.18 3.37
N LEU A 87 7.42 16.96 4.24
CA LEU A 87 8.03 18.05 5.01
C LEU A 87 8.34 17.66 6.47
N VAL A 88 8.02 16.42 6.84
CA VAL A 88 8.17 15.89 8.20
C VAL A 88 9.54 15.22 8.35
N GLY A 89 10.15 15.36 9.54
CA GLY A 89 11.45 14.77 9.86
C GLY A 89 11.43 13.24 9.79
N ILE A 90 12.62 12.61 9.71
CA ILE A 90 12.76 11.15 9.58
C ILE A 90 12.14 10.44 10.79
N GLU A 91 12.46 10.87 12.01
CA GLU A 91 11.97 10.26 13.25
C GLU A 91 10.43 10.34 13.37
N ASP A 92 9.85 11.49 13.02
CA ASP A 92 8.41 11.67 13.00
C ASP A 92 7.74 10.79 11.92
N ASN A 93 8.37 10.67 10.74
CA ASN A 93 7.91 9.79 9.68
C ASN A 93 7.93 8.32 10.10
N ASP A 94 8.93 7.91 10.89
CA ASP A 94 9.02 6.56 11.46
C ASP A 94 7.92 6.32 12.52
N GLY A 95 7.60 7.32 13.33
CA GLY A 95 6.45 7.29 14.24
C GLY A 95 5.13 7.10 13.48
N ILE A 96 4.93 7.88 12.41
CA ILE A 96 3.76 7.76 11.53
C ILE A 96 3.70 6.37 10.87
N ASN A 97 4.84 5.86 10.38
CA ASN A 97 4.94 4.51 9.82
C ASN A 97 4.49 3.45 10.83
N ALA A 98 4.91 3.56 12.09
CA ALA A 98 4.53 2.62 13.14
C ALA A 98 3.02 2.67 13.43
N SER A 99 2.43 3.87 13.54
CA SER A 99 0.98 4.04 13.71
C SER A 99 0.19 3.45 12.55
N ILE A 100 0.62 3.72 11.31
CA ILE A 100 -0.05 3.21 10.09
C ILE A 100 0.07 1.68 10.01
N ARG A 101 1.25 1.11 10.27
CA ARG A 101 1.44 -0.35 10.32
C ARG A 101 0.50 -1.00 11.33
N SER A 102 0.41 -0.44 12.53
CA SER A 102 -0.47 -0.94 13.59
C SER A 102 -1.95 -0.82 13.19
N TYR A 103 -2.34 0.29 12.57
CA TYR A 103 -3.70 0.51 12.07
C TYR A 103 -4.08 -0.50 10.98
N LEU A 104 -3.22 -0.68 9.97
CA LEU A 104 -3.45 -1.60 8.85
C LEU A 104 -3.52 -3.07 9.31
N ARG A 105 -2.69 -3.47 10.29
CA ARG A 105 -2.79 -4.80 10.93
C ARG A 105 -4.15 -5.04 11.60
N LEU A 106 -4.75 -4.00 12.19
CA LEU A 106 -6.10 -4.10 12.75
C LEU A 106 -7.16 -4.09 11.63
N LEU A 107 -6.99 -3.21 10.64
CA LEU A 107 -7.90 -3.03 9.50
C LEU A 107 -8.02 -4.28 8.63
N SER A 108 -6.98 -5.13 8.54
CA SER A 108 -7.01 -6.37 7.75
C SER A 108 -8.02 -7.43 8.23
N GLY A 109 -8.70 -7.20 9.36
CA GLY A 109 -9.87 -7.99 9.75
C GLY A 109 -11.21 -7.46 9.24
N TYR A 110 -11.23 -6.27 8.64
CA TYR A 110 -12.44 -5.49 8.39
C TYR A 110 -12.48 -4.82 7.00
N LEU A 111 -11.55 -5.15 6.10
CA LEU A 111 -11.35 -4.39 4.84
C LEU A 111 -12.55 -4.41 3.89
N GLU A 112 -13.43 -5.41 4.00
CA GLU A 112 -14.68 -5.49 3.23
C GLU A 112 -15.75 -4.46 3.68
N LEU A 113 -15.60 -3.86 4.86
CA LEU A 113 -16.52 -2.84 5.32
C LEU A 113 -16.27 -1.53 4.57
N SER A 114 -17.34 -0.88 4.09
CA SER A 114 -17.25 0.46 3.49
C SER A 114 -16.57 1.46 4.43
N SER A 115 -16.81 1.35 5.75
CA SER A 115 -16.13 2.14 6.78
C SER A 115 -14.60 1.96 6.80
N ALA A 116 -14.11 0.75 6.51
CA ALA A 116 -12.67 0.49 6.38
C ALA A 116 -12.10 1.12 5.11
N VAL A 117 -12.83 1.06 4.00
CA VAL A 117 -12.42 1.72 2.74
C VAL A 117 -12.39 3.24 2.90
N ASN A 118 -13.39 3.83 3.56
CA ASN A 118 -13.48 5.27 3.83
C ASN A 118 -12.30 5.78 4.66
N THR A 119 -11.93 5.05 5.70
CA THR A 119 -10.77 5.41 6.54
C THR A 119 -9.46 5.24 5.77
N LEU A 120 -9.33 4.18 4.98
CA LEU A 120 -8.16 3.94 4.15
C LEU A 120 -7.99 4.98 3.04
N GLU A 121 -9.08 5.48 2.45
CA GLU A 121 -9.08 6.59 1.48
C GLU A 121 -8.39 7.83 2.06
N TYR A 122 -8.74 8.21 3.31
CA TYR A 122 -8.09 9.32 3.98
C TYR A 122 -6.59 9.06 4.18
N LEU A 123 -6.20 7.85 4.59
CA LEU A 123 -4.79 7.49 4.74
C LEU A 123 -4.02 7.54 3.41
N ILE A 124 -4.65 7.16 2.30
CA ILE A 124 -4.07 7.26 0.96
C ILE A 124 -3.85 8.71 0.55
N ARG A 125 -4.84 9.57 0.82
CA ARG A 125 -4.80 10.98 0.38
C ARG A 125 -3.95 11.88 1.26
N ARG A 126 -3.95 11.67 2.59
CA ARG A 126 -3.17 12.47 3.54
C ARG A 126 -1.77 11.92 3.77
N TYR A 127 -1.68 10.63 4.08
CA TYR A 127 -0.42 10.00 4.51
C TYR A 127 0.33 9.32 3.38
N LYS A 128 -0.23 9.29 2.16
CA LYS A 128 0.36 8.64 0.98
C LYS A 128 0.75 7.19 1.27
N VAL A 129 -0.09 6.42 1.98
CA VAL A 129 0.24 5.04 2.40
C VAL A 129 0.58 4.09 1.25
N HIS A 130 0.00 4.32 0.08
CA HIS A 130 0.31 3.58 -1.15
C HIS A 130 1.74 3.81 -1.67
N VAL A 131 2.43 4.84 -1.17
CA VAL A 131 3.84 5.14 -1.46
C VAL A 131 4.73 4.81 -0.26
N CYS A 132 4.41 5.35 0.92
CA CYS A 132 5.26 5.25 2.10
C CYS A 132 5.14 3.92 2.86
N ASN A 133 4.03 3.20 2.69
CA ASN A 133 3.67 2.00 3.45
C ASN A 133 3.12 0.91 2.52
N ALA A 134 3.67 0.83 1.30
CA ALA A 134 3.14 -0.03 0.23
C ALA A 134 3.12 -1.51 0.64
N GLU A 135 4.16 -2.00 1.32
CA GLU A 135 4.23 -3.40 1.75
C GLU A 135 3.19 -3.72 2.83
N GLU A 136 3.05 -2.88 3.86
CA GLU A 136 2.01 -3.04 4.87
C GLU A 136 0.61 -2.99 4.27
N LEU A 137 0.40 -2.10 3.28
CA LEU A 137 -0.88 -1.99 2.58
C LEU A 137 -1.19 -3.23 1.75
N ILE A 138 -0.21 -3.79 1.04
CA ILE A 138 -0.35 -5.05 0.31
C ILE A 138 -0.72 -6.18 1.28
N LEU A 139 0.05 -6.35 2.37
CA LEU A 139 -0.17 -7.42 3.34
C LEU A 139 -1.53 -7.30 4.04
N CYS A 140 -1.99 -6.08 4.31
CA CYS A 140 -3.33 -5.81 4.83
C CYS A 140 -4.44 -6.27 3.87
N ALA A 141 -4.25 -6.07 2.57
CA ALA A 141 -5.25 -6.37 1.55
C ALA A 141 -5.16 -7.80 0.99
N LEU A 142 -4.00 -8.47 1.13
CA LEU A 142 -3.72 -9.78 0.52
C LEU A 142 -4.73 -10.89 0.89
N PRO A 143 -5.27 -10.96 2.13
CA PRO A 143 -6.33 -11.91 2.44
C PRO A 143 -7.61 -11.74 1.61
N TYR A 144 -7.79 -10.58 0.98
CA TYR A 144 -8.93 -10.21 0.14
C TYR A 144 -8.59 -10.25 -1.36
N HIS A 145 -7.59 -11.05 -1.76
CA HIS A 145 -7.02 -11.05 -3.12
C HIS A 145 -8.03 -11.30 -4.27
N GLU A 146 -9.20 -11.89 -3.98
CA GLU A 146 -10.26 -12.14 -4.96
C GLU A 146 -11.31 -11.01 -5.05
N THR A 147 -11.14 -9.93 -4.27
CA THR A 147 -12.12 -8.84 -4.18
C THR A 147 -11.73 -7.63 -5.03
N HIS A 148 -12.72 -6.79 -5.33
CA HIS A 148 -12.49 -5.52 -6.04
C HIS A 148 -11.62 -4.54 -5.26
N VAL A 149 -11.79 -4.46 -3.93
CA VAL A 149 -11.00 -3.55 -3.08
C VAL A 149 -9.51 -3.87 -3.16
N PHE A 150 -9.13 -5.14 -3.24
CA PHE A 150 -7.74 -5.54 -3.46
C PHE A 150 -7.20 -5.04 -4.79
N VAL A 151 -7.95 -5.20 -5.87
CA VAL A 151 -7.56 -4.72 -7.22
C VAL A 151 -7.30 -3.21 -7.18
N GLN A 152 -8.21 -2.44 -6.59
CA GLN A 152 -8.08 -0.98 -6.48
C GLN A 152 -6.85 -0.58 -5.67
N ILE A 153 -6.60 -1.23 -4.53
CA ILE A 153 -5.40 -0.98 -3.72
C ILE A 153 -4.14 -1.26 -4.54
N VAL A 154 -4.06 -2.40 -5.21
CA VAL A 154 -2.89 -2.79 -6.01
C VAL A 154 -2.65 -1.81 -7.17
N GLN A 155 -3.71 -1.29 -7.79
CA GLN A 155 -3.60 -0.29 -8.86
C GLN A 155 -2.97 1.04 -8.41
N LEU A 156 -3.11 1.40 -7.13
CA LEU A 156 -2.50 2.62 -6.58
C LEU A 156 -1.02 2.48 -6.23
N ILE A 157 -0.55 1.26 -5.98
CA ILE A 157 0.80 1.02 -5.46
C ILE A 157 1.81 0.94 -6.59
N ASN A 158 2.98 1.55 -6.47
CA ASN A 158 4.10 1.26 -7.36
C ASN A 158 4.95 0.11 -6.77
N THR A 159 4.95 -1.06 -7.44
CA THR A 159 5.65 -2.26 -6.95
C THR A 159 7.13 -2.28 -7.33
N GLY A 160 7.55 -1.46 -8.31
CA GLY A 160 8.93 -1.41 -8.79
C GLY A 160 9.51 -2.80 -9.10
N ASN A 161 10.74 -3.04 -8.61
CA ASN A 161 11.43 -4.33 -8.66
C ASN A 161 11.38 -5.09 -7.32
N SER A 162 10.38 -4.84 -6.48
CA SER A 162 10.22 -5.55 -5.21
C SER A 162 9.71 -6.99 -5.40
N ARG A 163 9.71 -7.78 -4.32
CA ARG A 163 9.06 -9.12 -4.25
C ARG A 163 7.58 -9.10 -4.65
N TRP A 164 6.93 -7.93 -4.60
CA TRP A 164 5.53 -7.72 -4.99
C TRP A 164 5.34 -7.41 -6.47
N LYS A 165 6.39 -7.45 -7.30
CA LYS A 165 6.33 -7.15 -8.74
C LYS A 165 5.30 -8.00 -9.50
N PHE A 166 5.05 -9.24 -9.05
CA PHE A 166 4.06 -10.14 -9.66
C PHE A 166 2.63 -9.56 -9.65
N LEU A 167 2.33 -8.63 -8.74
CA LEU A 167 1.04 -7.93 -8.67
C LEU A 167 0.80 -6.97 -9.86
N ASN A 168 1.81 -6.69 -10.68
CA ASN A 168 1.60 -5.90 -11.91
C ASN A 168 0.64 -6.58 -12.90
N GLY A 169 0.48 -7.91 -12.81
CA GLY A 169 -0.56 -8.62 -13.57
C GLY A 169 -1.97 -8.10 -13.23
N VAL A 170 -2.27 -7.90 -11.94
CA VAL A 170 -3.55 -7.36 -11.43
C VAL A 170 -3.78 -5.94 -11.91
N LYS A 171 -2.74 -5.10 -11.89
CA LYS A 171 -2.85 -3.71 -12.37
C LYS A 171 -3.24 -3.64 -13.84
N THR A 172 -2.64 -4.51 -14.65
CA THR A 172 -2.82 -4.51 -16.10
C THR A 172 -4.15 -5.13 -16.48
N SER A 173 -4.56 -6.22 -15.83
CA SER A 173 -5.80 -6.92 -16.14
C SER A 173 -7.04 -6.27 -15.51
N GLY A 174 -6.89 -5.60 -14.37
CA GLY A 174 -8.01 -5.16 -13.54
C GLY A 174 -8.82 -6.32 -12.94
N ALA A 175 -8.30 -7.55 -13.03
CA ALA A 175 -8.96 -8.75 -12.54
C ALA A 175 -8.42 -9.14 -11.16
N PRO A 176 -9.26 -9.76 -10.30
CA PRO A 176 -8.80 -10.28 -9.02
C PRO A 176 -7.66 -11.29 -9.16
N LEU A 177 -6.83 -11.41 -8.13
CA LEU A 177 -5.65 -12.27 -8.13
C LEU A 177 -6.03 -13.69 -7.69
N PRO A 178 -5.87 -14.71 -8.54
CA PRO A 178 -6.13 -16.10 -8.13
C PRO A 178 -5.12 -16.57 -7.07
N ARG A 179 -5.58 -17.33 -6.05
CA ARG A 179 -4.71 -17.82 -4.96
C ARG A 179 -3.51 -18.64 -5.47
N ASN A 180 -3.72 -19.46 -6.50
CA ASN A 180 -2.64 -20.26 -7.08
C ASN A 180 -1.47 -19.40 -7.59
N VAL A 181 -1.72 -18.18 -8.05
CA VAL A 181 -0.64 -17.25 -8.45
C VAL A 181 0.19 -16.82 -7.24
N ILE A 182 -0.44 -16.58 -6.09
CA ILE A 182 0.25 -16.27 -4.83
C ILE A 182 1.12 -17.45 -4.39
N VAL A 183 0.57 -18.66 -4.41
CA VAL A 183 1.30 -19.89 -4.05
C VAL A 183 2.48 -20.13 -4.99
N GLN A 184 2.28 -20.03 -6.30
CA GLN A 184 3.36 -20.16 -7.27
C GLN A 184 4.43 -19.09 -7.09
N GLN A 185 4.05 -17.87 -6.69
CA GLN A 185 5.02 -16.84 -6.37
C GLN A 185 5.80 -17.15 -5.08
N CYS A 186 5.16 -17.70 -4.04
CA CYS A 186 5.84 -18.14 -2.83
C CYS A 186 6.89 -19.23 -3.12
N LEU A 187 6.62 -20.13 -4.07
CA LEU A 187 7.57 -21.16 -4.52
C LEU A 187 8.77 -20.56 -5.28
N ARG A 188 8.54 -19.49 -6.05
CA ARG A 188 9.59 -18.81 -6.84
C ARG A 188 10.44 -17.87 -6.00
N ASP A 189 9.82 -17.21 -5.04
CA ASP A 189 10.44 -16.24 -4.15
C ASP A 189 9.93 -16.47 -2.72
N MET A 190 10.75 -17.20 -1.94
CA MET A 190 10.47 -17.49 -0.54
C MET A 190 10.36 -16.23 0.32
N GLY A 191 10.87 -15.08 -0.13
CA GLY A 191 10.71 -13.80 0.55
C GLY A 191 9.26 -13.30 0.57
N VAL A 192 8.41 -13.78 -0.35
CA VAL A 192 6.95 -13.55 -0.31
C VAL A 192 6.29 -14.41 0.76
N LEU A 193 6.66 -15.70 0.84
CA LEU A 193 6.16 -16.61 1.86
C LEU A 193 6.51 -16.10 3.28
N GLU A 194 7.77 -15.74 3.48
CA GLU A 194 8.26 -15.19 4.74
C GLU A 194 7.49 -13.93 5.14
N ALA A 195 7.22 -13.01 4.20
CA ALA A 195 6.44 -11.81 4.48
C ALA A 195 4.99 -12.13 4.92
N ILE A 196 4.34 -13.11 4.29
CA ILE A 196 2.99 -13.56 4.66
C ILE A 196 2.99 -14.20 6.06
N CYS A 197 3.95 -15.09 6.33
CA CYS A 197 4.10 -15.72 7.64
C CYS A 197 4.39 -14.69 8.74
N ASN A 198 5.31 -13.76 8.51
CA ASN A 198 5.66 -12.72 9.47
C ASN A 198 4.50 -11.76 9.76
N TYR A 199 3.65 -11.50 8.75
CA TYR A 199 2.44 -10.69 8.95
C TYR A 199 1.38 -11.43 9.78
N ALA A 200 1.28 -12.75 9.60
CA ALA A 200 0.40 -13.62 10.38
C ALA A 200 0.98 -14.00 11.76
N ALA A 201 2.25 -13.71 12.04
CA ALA A 201 2.83 -13.92 13.35
C ALA A 201 2.31 -12.86 14.34
N PRO A 202 2.01 -13.25 15.60
CA PRO A 202 1.68 -12.29 16.65
C PRO A 202 2.81 -11.28 16.84
N GLU A 203 2.48 -9.99 16.88
CA GLU A 203 3.45 -8.93 17.16
C GLU A 203 3.07 -8.24 18.48
N LYS A 204 3.89 -8.42 19.52
CA LYS A 204 3.62 -7.91 20.87
C LYS A 204 2.25 -8.40 21.39
N LYS A 205 1.29 -7.50 21.61
CA LYS A 205 -0.09 -7.80 22.05
C LYS A 205 -1.10 -7.75 20.89
N ILE A 206 -0.63 -7.62 19.65
CA ILE A 206 -1.45 -7.55 18.45
C ILE A 206 -1.49 -8.93 17.82
N TYR A 207 -2.67 -9.53 17.87
CA TYR A 207 -2.95 -10.81 17.23
C TYR A 207 -3.57 -10.58 15.85
N PRO A 208 -3.18 -11.38 14.84
CA PRO A 208 -3.79 -11.32 13.51
C PRO A 208 -5.29 -11.65 13.57
N SER A 209 -6.05 -11.11 12.62
CA SER A 209 -7.46 -11.46 12.47
C SER A 209 -7.61 -12.91 11.99
N LYS A 210 -8.78 -13.52 12.24
CA LYS A 210 -9.11 -14.86 11.70
C LYS A 210 -8.97 -14.92 10.18
N VAL A 211 -9.26 -13.81 9.49
CA VAL A 211 -9.15 -13.68 8.03
C VAL A 211 -7.69 -13.81 7.60
N VAL A 212 -6.78 -13.08 8.26
CA VAL A 212 -5.32 -13.16 8.00
C VAL A 212 -4.78 -14.55 8.30
N THR A 213 -5.12 -15.11 9.47
CA THR A 213 -4.66 -16.45 9.86
C THR A 213 -5.17 -17.52 8.90
N GLY A 214 -6.44 -17.46 8.51
CA GLY A 214 -7.04 -18.40 7.57
C GLY A 214 -6.38 -18.34 6.19
N PHE A 215 -6.18 -17.14 5.66
CA PHE A 215 -5.47 -16.93 4.40
C PHE A 215 -4.03 -17.45 4.46
N CYS A 216 -3.25 -17.06 5.47
CA CYS A 216 -1.87 -17.49 5.63
C CYS A 216 -1.76 -19.02 5.74
N THR A 217 -2.64 -19.65 6.53
CA THR A 217 -2.66 -21.10 6.69
C THR A 217 -2.93 -21.81 5.36
N ALA A 218 -3.89 -21.32 4.57
CA ALA A 218 -4.20 -21.89 3.27
C ALA A 218 -3.02 -21.79 2.29
N VAL A 219 -2.36 -20.63 2.21
CA VAL A 219 -1.19 -20.42 1.33
C VAL A 219 -0.03 -21.32 1.76
N VAL A 220 0.31 -21.34 3.05
CA VAL A 220 1.41 -22.16 3.58
C VAL A 220 1.15 -23.64 3.32
N PHE A 221 -0.07 -24.11 3.57
CA PHE A 221 -0.43 -25.50 3.34
C PHE A 221 -0.30 -25.91 1.87
N GLU A 222 -0.77 -25.07 0.94
CA GLU A 222 -0.62 -25.32 -0.50
C GLU A 222 0.84 -25.27 -0.97
N VAL A 223 1.66 -24.38 -0.42
CA VAL A 223 3.10 -24.35 -0.69
C VAL A 223 3.77 -25.65 -0.20
N LEU A 224 3.48 -26.09 1.02
CA LEU A 224 4.06 -27.30 1.60
C LEU A 224 3.69 -28.58 0.84
N GLN A 225 2.53 -28.63 0.19
CA GLN A 225 2.15 -29.75 -0.68
C GLN A 225 3.01 -29.84 -1.95
N LEU A 226 3.62 -28.75 -2.37
CA LEU A 226 4.35 -28.63 -3.63
C LEU A 226 5.88 -28.62 -3.46
N VAL A 227 6.37 -28.54 -2.21
CA VAL A 227 7.81 -28.48 -1.88
C VAL A 227 8.24 -29.76 -1.20
N THR A 228 9.42 -30.28 -1.56
CA THR A 228 10.12 -31.29 -0.76
C THR A 228 10.61 -30.62 0.52
N ILE A 229 10.04 -31.00 1.67
CA ILE A 229 10.36 -30.40 2.97
C ILE A 229 11.82 -30.70 3.32
N ASP A 230 12.67 -29.68 3.22
CA ASP A 230 14.05 -29.70 3.71
C ASP A 230 14.22 -28.76 4.92
N SER A 231 15.41 -28.78 5.54
CA SER A 231 15.68 -27.97 6.74
C SER A 231 15.60 -26.46 6.49
N ASP A 232 15.79 -25.99 5.26
CA ASP A 232 15.81 -24.56 4.95
C ASP A 232 14.40 -24.00 4.78
N VAL A 233 13.47 -24.80 4.24
CA VAL A 233 12.04 -24.48 4.19
C VAL A 233 11.46 -24.38 5.60
N VAL A 234 11.77 -25.33 6.48
CA VAL A 234 11.27 -25.34 7.87
C VAL A 234 11.72 -24.11 8.66
N LYS A 235 12.99 -23.70 8.53
CA LYS A 235 13.55 -22.52 9.21
C LYS A 235 12.93 -21.19 8.77
N ARG A 236 12.29 -21.13 7.60
CA ARG A 236 11.68 -19.90 7.07
C ARG A 236 10.17 -19.80 7.34
N ILE A 237 9.53 -20.92 7.67
CA ILE A 237 8.10 -20.97 8.02
C ILE A 237 7.90 -20.81 9.52
N LEU A 238 8.85 -21.28 10.33
CA LEU A 238 8.84 -21.12 11.79
C LEU A 238 9.51 -19.79 12.18
N PRO A 239 8.86 -18.96 13.01
CA PRO A 239 9.49 -17.76 13.58
C PRO A 239 10.60 -18.10 14.60
#